data_AF-A0A2I4D7F2-F1
#
_entry.id   AF-A0A2I4D7F2-F1
#
_cell.length_a   1.000
_cell.length_b   1.000
_cell.length_c   1.000
_cell.angle_alpha   90.00
_cell.angle_beta   90.00
_cell.angle_gamma   90.00
#
_symmetry.space_group_name_H-M   'P 1'
#
loop_
_entity.id
_entity.type
_entity.pdbx_description
1 polymer ?
#
loop_
_entity_poly.entity_id
_entity_poly.type
_entity_poly.pdbx_seq_one_letter_code
_entity_poly.pdbx_strand_id
1 'polypeptide(L)'
;MAAAETDRDQPFASCADFMNFSAKDTASCWLQADHLQQDLYHHLSVYVPKVFCLGPSGGSCREEQREEQREELACQLLLLAPLEWLLVGEEPATGFARLQEDKHPSLLCGHVFKVGEPTYSCRECAADSTCVLCMQCFQGSVHKDHRYRMTTSGGGGFCDCGDPEAWKTGPCCQKHTPAVGSRDNEDPVSQLPPDMVSRAYSIFFIMLKYAVDMLTWEQEEQLPAGLEPPDRRDTYYCMLFNDEVHTYEQVIYTLQKAVNCSQKEAVSFATTA
;
A
#
# COMPACT_ATOMS: atom_id res chain seq x y z
N MET A 1 -20.98 40.96 -26.29
CA MET A 1 -21.23 41.11 -24.84
C MET A 1 -22.41 40.25 -24.47
N ALA A 2 -22.12 39.07 -23.97
CA ALA A 2 -22.95 38.26 -23.08
C ALA A 2 -21.91 37.38 -22.38
N ALA A 3 -21.62 37.71 -21.13
CA ALA A 3 -20.68 36.96 -20.31
C ALA A 3 -21.34 35.62 -19.97
N ALA A 4 -20.77 34.52 -20.45
CA ALA A 4 -21.06 33.22 -19.89
C ALA A 4 -20.32 33.15 -18.55
N GLU A 5 -21.10 33.03 -17.48
CA GLU A 5 -20.64 32.86 -16.12
C GLU A 5 -19.67 31.68 -16.07
N THR A 6 -18.43 31.96 -15.66
CA THR A 6 -17.49 30.92 -15.25
C THR A 6 -18.04 30.34 -13.96
N ASP A 7 -18.74 29.22 -14.09
CA ASP A 7 -19.17 28.41 -12.97
C ASP A 7 -17.91 27.93 -12.23
N ARG A 8 -17.63 28.61 -11.12
CA ARG A 8 -16.45 28.40 -10.29
C ARG A 8 -16.87 27.44 -9.19
N ASP A 9 -17.35 26.27 -9.58
CA ASP A 9 -17.89 25.28 -8.65
C ASP A 9 -16.78 24.35 -8.14
N GLN A 10 -16.30 24.75 -6.95
CA GLN A 10 -15.51 24.05 -5.93
C GLN A 10 -14.89 22.68 -6.28
N PRO A 11 -13.58 22.62 -6.57
CA PRO A 11 -12.83 21.37 -6.59
C PRO A 11 -12.34 21.07 -5.18
N PHE A 12 -13.23 20.72 -4.25
CA PHE A 12 -12.81 20.15 -2.96
C PHE A 12 -13.94 19.28 -2.42
N ALA A 13 -13.61 18.05 -2.02
CA ALA A 13 -14.20 17.50 -0.82
C ALA A 13 -13.98 18.58 0.25
N SER A 14 -15.06 19.28 0.61
CA SER A 14 -14.94 20.48 1.42
C SER A 14 -14.10 20.14 2.65
N CYS A 15 -13.22 21.06 3.06
CA CYS A 15 -12.44 20.92 4.29
C CYS A 15 -13.32 20.52 5.51
N ALA A 16 -14.64 20.72 5.44
CA ALA A 16 -15.62 20.27 6.41
C ALA A 16 -15.87 18.75 6.46
N ASP A 17 -15.83 18.02 5.34
CA ASP A 17 -15.95 16.55 5.32
C ASP A 17 -14.77 15.91 6.07
N PHE A 18 -13.57 16.47 5.90
CA PHE A 18 -12.36 16.04 6.61
C PHE A 18 -12.39 16.40 8.09
N MET A 19 -12.92 17.57 8.46
CA MET A 19 -12.99 18.00 9.87
C MET A 19 -14.02 17.23 10.70
N ASN A 20 -15.03 16.63 10.05
CA ASN A 20 -16.10 15.88 10.72
C ASN A 20 -15.93 14.35 10.63
N PHE A 21 -14.90 13.86 9.94
CA PHE A 21 -14.64 12.43 9.83
C PHE A 21 -14.01 11.88 11.11
N SER A 22 -14.53 10.76 11.59
CA SER A 22 -14.01 10.07 12.77
C SER A 22 -13.75 8.61 12.44
N ALA A 23 -12.48 8.25 12.28
CA ALA A 23 -12.07 6.88 12.01
C ALA A 23 -12.55 5.91 13.10
N LYS A 24 -12.57 6.37 14.36
CA LYS A 24 -13.06 5.62 15.51
C LYS A 24 -14.57 5.34 15.39
N ASP A 25 -15.36 6.35 15.05
CA ASP A 25 -16.82 6.19 14.96
C ASP A 25 -17.19 5.33 13.75
N THR A 26 -16.50 5.52 12.61
CA THR A 26 -16.63 4.65 11.43
C THR A 26 -16.35 3.18 11.78
N ALA A 27 -15.22 2.91 12.46
CA ALA A 27 -14.88 1.56 12.91
C ALA A 27 -15.91 0.99 13.90
N SER A 28 -16.46 1.84 14.77
CA SER A 28 -17.48 1.43 15.74
C SER A 28 -18.78 1.03 15.06
N CYS A 29 -19.18 1.74 13.99
CA CYS A 29 -20.31 1.35 13.15
C CYS A 29 -20.06 -0.01 12.47
N TRP A 30 -18.88 -0.20 11.88
CA TRP A 30 -18.50 -1.46 11.23
C TRP A 30 -18.46 -2.65 12.19
N LEU A 31 -18.07 -2.43 13.44
CA LEU A 31 -18.07 -3.48 14.46
C LEU A 31 -19.49 -3.98 14.79
N GLN A 32 -20.51 -3.15 14.58
CA GLN A 32 -21.93 -3.48 14.79
C GLN A 32 -22.66 -3.84 13.49
N ALA A 33 -21.97 -3.86 12.35
CA ALA A 33 -22.58 -4.10 11.05
C ALA A 33 -22.98 -5.57 10.86
N ASP A 34 -24.19 -5.80 10.37
CA ASP A 34 -24.65 -7.13 9.95
C ASP A 34 -23.89 -7.61 8.68
N HIS A 35 -23.47 -6.66 7.84
CA HIS A 35 -22.86 -6.91 6.53
C HIS A 35 -21.60 -6.07 6.31
N LEU A 36 -20.54 -6.35 7.08
CA LEU A 36 -19.28 -5.60 7.04
C LEU A 36 -18.69 -5.40 5.62
N GLN A 37 -18.81 -6.40 4.73
CA GLN A 37 -18.32 -6.27 3.35
C GLN A 37 -19.02 -5.14 2.60
N GLN A 38 -20.35 -5.03 2.73
CA GLN A 38 -21.13 -4.02 2.03
C GLN A 38 -20.78 -2.62 2.56
N ASP A 39 -20.64 -2.48 3.88
CA ASP A 39 -20.30 -1.20 4.49
C ASP A 39 -18.88 -0.75 4.14
N LEU A 40 -17.93 -1.70 4.09
CA LEU A 40 -16.56 -1.41 3.64
C LEU A 40 -16.54 -1.03 2.15
N TYR A 41 -17.28 -1.72 1.29
CA TYR A 41 -17.32 -1.40 -0.14
C TYR A 41 -17.95 -0.03 -0.38
N HIS A 42 -19.06 0.28 0.32
CA HIS A 42 -19.66 1.60 0.26
C HIS A 42 -18.70 2.69 0.76
N HIS A 43 -17.95 2.43 1.84
CA HIS A 43 -16.92 3.38 2.29
C HIS A 43 -15.83 3.60 1.25
N LEU A 44 -15.33 2.52 0.63
CA LEU A 44 -14.33 2.61 -0.43
C LEU A 44 -14.87 3.35 -1.67
N SER A 45 -16.12 3.12 -2.08
CA SER A 45 -16.73 3.81 -3.23
C SER A 45 -16.87 5.32 -3.02
N VAL A 46 -17.01 5.75 -1.76
CA VAL A 46 -17.07 7.18 -1.42
C VAL A 46 -15.69 7.81 -1.34
N TYR A 47 -14.72 7.16 -0.70
CA TYR A 47 -13.47 7.81 -0.32
C TYR A 47 -12.30 7.52 -1.27
N VAL A 48 -12.25 6.37 -1.95
CA VAL A 48 -11.17 6.09 -2.92
C VAL A 48 -11.15 7.14 -4.04
N PRO A 49 -12.28 7.48 -4.70
CA PRO A 49 -12.27 8.52 -5.73
C PRO A 49 -11.95 9.91 -5.17
N LYS A 50 -12.37 10.22 -3.93
CA LYS A 50 -12.06 11.50 -3.28
C LYS A 50 -10.57 11.67 -2.98
N VAL A 51 -9.85 10.57 -2.77
CA VAL A 51 -8.41 10.58 -2.50
C VAL A 51 -7.61 10.59 -3.81
N PHE A 52 -7.97 9.74 -4.78
CA PHE A 52 -7.12 9.44 -5.94
C PHE A 52 -7.63 9.95 -7.30
N CYS A 53 -8.87 10.44 -7.40
CA CYS A 53 -9.42 10.95 -8.67
C CYS A 53 -9.49 12.49 -8.70
N LEU A 54 -8.69 13.16 -7.86
CA LEU A 54 -8.47 14.59 -7.97
C LEU A 54 -7.43 14.77 -9.09
N GLY A 55 -7.87 15.21 -10.28
CA GLY A 55 -6.96 15.42 -11.41
C GLY A 55 -5.81 16.36 -11.04
N PRO A 56 -4.65 16.25 -11.72
CA PRO A 56 -3.45 17.01 -11.35
C PRO A 56 -3.75 18.50 -11.34
N SER A 57 -3.32 19.17 -10.28
CA SER A 57 -3.49 20.62 -10.14
C SER A 57 -2.57 21.43 -11.07
N GLY A 58 -2.19 20.94 -12.26
CA GLY A 58 -1.39 21.66 -13.28
C GLY A 58 -0.18 22.46 -12.74
N GLY A 59 0.36 22.02 -11.60
CA GLY A 59 1.18 22.84 -10.71
C GLY A 59 2.67 22.62 -10.91
N SER A 60 3.48 23.46 -10.26
CA SER A 60 4.93 23.28 -10.17
C SER A 60 5.34 22.02 -9.40
N CYS A 61 6.60 21.56 -9.52
CA CYS A 61 7.11 20.38 -8.76
C CYS A 61 6.94 20.48 -7.23
N ARG A 62 6.82 21.68 -6.67
CA ARG A 62 6.53 21.87 -5.23
C ARG A 62 5.05 21.67 -4.89
N GLU A 63 4.16 21.91 -5.85
CA GLU A 63 2.72 21.65 -5.71
C GLU A 63 2.44 20.15 -5.85
N GLU A 64 3.10 19.46 -6.79
CA GLU A 64 3.06 17.99 -6.92
C GLU A 64 3.48 17.29 -5.61
N GLN A 65 4.63 17.64 -5.03
CA GLN A 65 5.06 17.07 -3.73
C GLN A 65 4.08 17.34 -2.58
N ARG A 66 3.37 18.47 -2.62
CA ARG A 66 2.38 18.84 -1.61
C ARG A 66 1.08 18.08 -1.81
N GLU A 67 0.74 17.75 -3.04
CA GLU A 67 -0.40 16.94 -3.45
C GLU A 67 -0.16 15.49 -3.01
N GLU A 68 1.01 14.90 -3.31
CA GLU A 68 1.41 13.56 -2.84
C GLU A 68 1.31 13.44 -1.30
N GLN A 69 1.87 14.38 -0.56
CA GLN A 69 1.78 14.39 0.92
C GLN A 69 0.33 14.49 1.43
N ARG A 70 -0.53 15.19 0.68
CA ARG A 70 -1.95 15.35 1.03
C ARG A 70 -2.72 14.07 0.73
N GLU A 71 -2.45 13.43 -0.39
CA GLU A 71 -3.02 12.12 -0.75
C GLU A 71 -2.60 11.06 0.27
N GLU A 72 -1.32 11.00 0.65
CA GLU A 72 -0.82 10.08 1.67
C GLU A 72 -1.55 10.29 3.00
N LEU A 73 -1.68 11.55 3.44
CA LEU A 73 -2.41 11.87 4.67
C LEU A 73 -3.91 11.52 4.56
N ALA A 74 -4.55 11.79 3.43
CA ALA A 74 -5.96 11.47 3.21
C ALA A 74 -6.19 9.96 3.16
N CYS A 75 -5.30 9.22 2.51
CA CYS A 75 -5.29 7.75 2.49
C CYS A 75 -5.15 7.21 3.93
N GLN A 76 -4.18 7.71 4.69
CA GLN A 76 -4.00 7.30 6.07
C GLN A 76 -5.24 7.59 6.94
N LEU A 77 -5.81 8.80 6.85
CA LEU A 77 -6.92 9.21 7.72
C LEU A 77 -8.27 8.61 7.33
N LEU A 78 -8.57 8.55 6.04
CA LEU A 78 -9.90 8.18 5.54
C LEU A 78 -10.02 6.70 5.19
N LEU A 79 -8.93 6.05 4.78
CA LEU A 79 -8.96 4.66 4.31
C LEU A 79 -8.32 3.72 5.34
N LEU A 80 -7.12 4.01 5.81
CA LEU A 80 -6.36 3.10 6.69
C LEU A 80 -6.76 3.19 8.16
N ALA A 81 -6.87 4.40 8.72
CA ALA A 81 -7.15 4.58 10.14
C ALA A 81 -8.46 3.88 10.60
N PRO A 82 -9.60 3.95 9.87
CA PRO A 82 -10.80 3.21 10.26
C PRO A 82 -10.58 1.69 10.33
N LEU A 83 -9.79 1.13 9.40
CA LEU A 83 -9.43 -0.29 9.40
C LEU A 83 -8.51 -0.63 10.58
N GLU A 84 -7.56 0.24 10.93
CA GLU A 84 -6.71 0.06 12.11
C GLU A 84 -7.54 0.06 13.40
N TRP A 85 -8.46 1.01 13.55
CA TRP A 85 -9.40 1.06 14.69
C TRP A 85 -10.25 -0.21 14.75
N LEU A 86 -10.77 -0.68 13.61
CA LEU A 86 -11.56 -1.91 13.56
C LEU A 86 -10.71 -3.13 13.91
N LEU A 87 -9.51 -3.27 13.33
CA LEU A 87 -8.61 -4.40 13.57
C LEU A 87 -8.27 -4.50 15.07
N VAL A 88 -7.79 -3.40 15.63
CA VAL A 88 -7.24 -3.36 16.98
C VAL A 88 -8.34 -3.32 18.05
N GLY A 89 -9.48 -2.68 17.78
CA GLY A 89 -10.62 -2.58 18.70
C GLY A 89 -10.45 -1.52 19.81
N GLU A 90 -9.34 -0.78 19.79
CA GLU A 90 -9.01 0.33 20.69
C GLU A 90 -8.17 1.36 19.92
N GLU A 91 -7.61 2.36 20.61
CA GLU A 91 -6.75 3.36 19.96
C GLU A 91 -5.53 2.68 19.29
N PRO A 92 -5.36 2.82 17.96
CA PRO A 92 -4.34 2.09 17.21
C PRO A 92 -2.92 2.27 17.75
N ALA A 93 -2.56 3.50 18.14
CA ALA A 93 -1.26 3.79 18.71
C ALA A 93 -0.98 2.96 19.97
N THR A 94 -1.97 2.81 20.86
CA THR A 94 -1.86 2.02 22.09
C THR A 94 -1.86 0.53 21.79
N GLY A 95 -2.81 0.05 20.99
CA GLY A 95 -2.92 -1.38 20.74
C GLY A 95 -1.77 -1.93 19.91
N PHE A 96 -1.25 -1.19 18.93
CA PHE A 96 -0.03 -1.58 18.21
C PHE A 96 1.21 -1.51 19.10
N ALA A 97 1.31 -0.55 20.02
CA ALA A 97 2.42 -0.53 20.99
C ALA A 97 2.38 -1.77 21.90
N ARG A 98 1.19 -2.16 22.40
CA ARG A 98 1.03 -3.38 23.21
C ARG A 98 1.41 -4.64 22.42
N LEU A 99 0.94 -4.76 21.18
CA LEU A 99 1.32 -5.86 20.28
C LEU A 99 2.83 -5.88 20.01
N GLN A 100 3.50 -4.73 20.00
CA GLN A 100 4.95 -4.64 19.85
C GLN A 100 5.70 -5.07 21.12
N GLU A 101 5.17 -4.80 22.31
CA GLU A 101 5.73 -5.23 23.59
C GLU A 101 5.59 -6.74 23.80
N ASP A 102 4.48 -7.31 23.35
CA ASP A 102 4.21 -8.74 23.37
C ASP A 102 4.95 -9.51 22.25
N LYS A 103 5.80 -8.83 21.46
CA LYS A 103 6.61 -9.50 20.43
C LYS A 103 7.61 -10.44 21.07
N HIS A 104 7.41 -11.72 20.84
CA HIS A 104 8.53 -12.66 20.84
C HIS A 104 9.53 -12.25 19.75
N PRO A 105 10.85 -12.38 19.99
CA PRO A 105 11.84 -12.10 18.97
C PRO A 105 11.52 -12.92 17.72
N SER A 106 11.28 -12.23 16.61
CA SER A 106 10.97 -12.87 15.34
C SER A 106 12.07 -13.86 14.99
N LEU A 107 11.70 -15.04 14.50
CA LEU A 107 12.67 -16.00 13.97
C LEU A 107 13.29 -15.51 12.67
N LEU A 108 12.64 -14.56 11.98
CA LEU A 108 13.12 -13.91 10.76
C LEU A 108 13.57 -12.47 11.06
N CYS A 109 14.69 -12.05 10.47
CA CYS A 109 15.14 -10.67 10.58
C CYS A 109 14.28 -9.70 9.78
N GLY A 110 14.05 -9.97 8.49
CA GLY A 110 13.22 -9.14 7.61
C GLY A 110 13.66 -7.67 7.44
N HIS A 111 14.88 -7.30 7.87
CA HIS A 111 15.37 -5.92 7.76
C HIS A 111 15.40 -5.50 6.29
N VAL A 112 14.63 -4.47 5.93
CA VAL A 112 14.57 -3.90 4.59
C VAL A 112 15.76 -2.98 4.36
N PHE A 113 16.56 -3.26 3.35
CA PHE A 113 17.78 -2.48 3.10
C PHE A 113 17.49 -1.11 2.51
N LYS A 114 18.20 -0.10 3.01
CA LYS A 114 18.22 1.25 2.42
C LYS A 114 19.35 1.38 1.39
N VAL A 115 19.20 2.35 0.49
CA VAL A 115 20.25 2.71 -0.47
C VAL A 115 21.55 3.02 0.28
N GLY A 116 22.65 2.38 -0.11
CA GLY A 116 23.95 2.60 0.51
C GLY A 116 24.24 1.69 1.71
N GLU A 117 23.27 0.90 2.21
CA GLU A 117 23.51 -0.02 3.32
C GLU A 117 24.35 -1.24 2.88
N PRO A 118 25.28 -1.73 3.72
CA PRO A 118 26.06 -2.92 3.41
C PRO A 118 25.24 -4.20 3.58
N THR A 119 25.35 -5.10 2.61
CA THR A 119 24.78 -6.45 2.61
C THR A 119 25.89 -7.49 2.57
N TYR A 120 25.68 -8.64 3.21
CA TYR A 120 26.69 -9.68 3.36
C TYR A 120 26.15 -11.02 2.83
N SER A 121 26.82 -11.59 1.83
CA SER A 121 26.47 -12.90 1.27
C SER A 121 27.60 -13.91 1.51
N CYS A 122 27.29 -15.05 2.12
CA CYS A 122 28.26 -16.12 2.36
C CYS A 122 28.35 -17.04 1.13
N ARG A 123 29.54 -17.18 0.53
CA ARG A 123 29.71 -17.95 -0.71
C ARG A 123 29.58 -19.45 -0.50
N GLU A 124 29.75 -19.91 0.73
CA GLU A 124 29.73 -21.33 1.09
C GLU A 124 28.33 -21.76 1.48
N CYS A 125 27.61 -20.91 2.21
CA CYS A 125 26.35 -21.26 2.85
C CYS A 125 25.10 -20.78 2.10
N ALA A 126 25.19 -19.73 1.29
CA ALA A 126 24.03 -19.23 0.56
C ALA A 126 23.47 -20.30 -0.39
N ALA A 127 22.14 -20.39 -0.48
CA ALA A 127 21.46 -21.25 -1.45
C ALA A 127 21.71 -20.74 -2.87
N ASP A 128 21.59 -19.42 -3.09
CA ASP A 128 21.87 -18.74 -4.35
C ASP A 128 22.53 -17.35 -4.14
N SER A 129 22.73 -16.60 -5.23
CA SER A 129 23.44 -15.31 -5.20
C SER A 129 22.64 -14.13 -4.62
N THR A 130 21.35 -14.33 -4.35
CA THR A 130 20.46 -13.30 -3.80
C THR A 130 20.43 -13.32 -2.29
N CYS A 131 20.86 -14.42 -1.65
CA CYS A 131 20.84 -14.56 -0.20
C CYS A 131 21.83 -13.59 0.49
N VAL A 132 21.30 -12.74 1.35
CA VAL A 132 22.02 -11.64 2.01
C VAL A 132 21.62 -11.47 3.48
N LEU A 133 22.60 -11.06 4.29
CA LEU A 133 22.42 -10.69 5.68
C LEU A 133 22.67 -9.19 5.87
N CYS A 134 21.92 -8.58 6.79
CA CYS A 134 22.26 -7.26 7.32
C CYS A 134 23.49 -7.36 8.23
N MET A 135 24.15 -6.22 8.45
CA MET A 135 25.37 -6.15 9.27
C MET A 135 25.23 -6.81 10.64
N GLN A 136 24.11 -6.56 11.33
CA GLN A 136 23.88 -7.11 12.67
C GLN A 136 23.74 -8.65 12.64
N CYS A 137 23.01 -9.18 11.66
CA CYS A 137 22.83 -10.62 11.52
C CYS A 137 24.13 -11.31 11.12
N PHE A 138 24.86 -10.72 10.18
CA PHE A 138 26.17 -11.24 9.75
C PHE A 138 27.14 -11.36 10.93
N GLN A 139 27.32 -10.28 11.71
CA GLN A 139 28.20 -10.26 12.89
C GLN A 139 27.78 -11.25 14.00
N GLY A 140 26.47 -11.49 14.13
CA GLY A 140 25.89 -12.44 15.07
C GLY A 140 25.79 -13.88 14.55
N SER A 141 26.26 -14.17 13.34
CA SER A 141 26.15 -15.50 12.71
C SER A 141 27.51 -16.18 12.58
N VAL A 142 27.48 -17.46 12.19
CA VAL A 142 28.68 -18.23 11.83
C VAL A 142 29.35 -17.71 10.56
N HIS A 143 28.62 -17.00 9.70
CA HIS A 143 29.07 -16.60 8.36
C HIS A 143 30.19 -15.56 8.35
N LYS A 144 30.41 -14.87 9.48
CA LYS A 144 31.53 -13.94 9.63
C LYS A 144 32.89 -14.60 9.53
N ASP A 145 32.95 -15.90 9.82
CA ASP A 145 34.16 -16.71 9.82
C ASP A 145 34.32 -17.51 8.50
N HIS A 146 33.39 -17.34 7.54
CA HIS A 146 33.41 -17.97 6.21
C HIS A 146 33.87 -17.00 5.12
N ARG A 147 34.01 -17.49 3.88
CA ARG A 147 34.26 -16.64 2.72
C ARG A 147 32.97 -15.93 2.30
N TYR A 148 32.88 -14.66 2.64
CA TYR A 148 31.74 -13.81 2.28
C TYR A 148 32.09 -12.77 1.20
N ARG A 149 31.05 -12.13 0.66
CA ARG A 149 31.11 -10.93 -0.16
C ARG A 149 30.29 -9.85 0.53
N MET A 150 30.85 -8.65 0.65
CA MET A 150 30.10 -7.45 1.02
C MET A 150 29.75 -6.68 -0.25
N THR A 151 28.50 -6.21 -0.33
CA THR A 151 27.99 -5.37 -1.40
C THR A 151 27.20 -4.22 -0.83
N THR A 152 27.14 -3.12 -1.56
CA THR A 152 26.30 -1.97 -1.20
C THR A 152 24.90 -2.19 -1.80
N SER A 153 23.85 -2.12 -1.00
CA SER A 153 22.47 -2.20 -1.48
C SER A 153 22.11 -0.99 -2.32
N GLY A 154 21.41 -1.25 -3.43
CA GLY A 154 20.76 -0.21 -4.25
C GLY A 154 19.46 0.32 -3.63
N GLY A 155 19.06 -0.18 -2.46
CA GLY A 155 17.75 0.04 -1.84
C GLY A 155 16.76 -1.08 -2.18
N GLY A 156 15.97 -1.50 -1.19
CA GLY A 156 15.09 -2.65 -1.30
C GLY A 156 15.76 -3.99 -1.02
N GLY A 157 14.97 -5.07 -1.04
CA GLY A 157 15.37 -6.39 -0.55
C GLY A 157 15.36 -6.49 0.98
N PHE A 158 15.42 -7.72 1.50
CA PHE A 158 15.34 -8.00 2.94
C PHE A 158 16.48 -8.91 3.40
N CYS A 159 16.79 -8.86 4.68
CA CYS A 159 17.75 -9.77 5.31
C CYS A 159 17.15 -11.18 5.47
N ASP A 160 17.83 -12.18 4.93
CA ASP A 160 17.39 -13.59 4.91
C ASP A 160 17.78 -14.37 6.17
N CYS A 161 18.17 -13.68 7.23
CA CYS A 161 18.48 -14.32 8.50
C CYS A 161 17.19 -14.91 9.10
N GLY A 162 17.19 -16.20 9.39
CA GLY A 162 16.04 -16.94 9.87
C GLY A 162 15.33 -17.77 8.81
N ASP A 163 15.63 -17.54 7.52
CA ASP A 163 15.02 -18.28 6.42
C ASP A 163 15.83 -19.56 6.15
N PRO A 164 15.26 -20.76 6.40
CA PRO A 164 15.96 -22.02 6.15
C PRO A 164 16.16 -22.31 4.65
N GLU A 165 15.37 -21.70 3.75
CA GLU A 165 15.49 -21.91 2.31
C GLU A 165 16.64 -21.10 1.69
N ALA A 166 16.99 -19.96 2.31
CA ALA A 166 18.09 -19.09 1.86
C ALA A 166 19.50 -19.63 2.21
N TRP A 167 19.63 -20.56 3.16
CA TRP A 167 20.92 -21.02 3.67
C TRP A 167 21.04 -22.54 3.76
N LYS A 168 22.04 -23.11 3.09
CA LYS A 168 22.43 -24.53 3.22
C LYS A 168 22.79 -24.92 4.64
N THR A 169 23.40 -24.00 5.38
CA THR A 169 23.83 -24.17 6.78
C THR A 169 23.79 -22.85 7.52
N GLY A 170 23.48 -22.87 8.82
CA GLY A 170 23.48 -21.67 9.67
C GLY A 170 22.46 -20.60 9.27
N PRO A 171 21.15 -20.93 9.15
CA PRO A 171 20.14 -19.97 8.69
C PRO A 171 19.93 -18.80 9.67
N CYS A 172 20.23 -18.99 10.96
CA CYS A 172 19.97 -18.02 12.01
C CYS A 172 21.27 -17.40 12.58
N CYS A 173 21.19 -16.12 12.95
CA CYS A 173 22.16 -15.49 13.85
C CYS A 173 21.73 -15.67 15.31
N GLN A 174 22.60 -15.34 16.27
CA GLN A 174 22.32 -15.46 17.70
C GLN A 174 21.03 -14.77 18.18
N LYS A 175 20.61 -13.68 17.51
CA LYS A 175 19.36 -12.95 17.85
C LYS A 175 18.09 -13.65 17.32
N HIS A 176 18.23 -14.40 16.23
CA HIS A 176 17.12 -15.03 15.52
C HIS A 176 17.22 -16.56 15.59
N THR A 177 17.99 -17.08 16.55
CA THR A 177 18.00 -18.51 16.87
C THR A 177 16.73 -18.82 17.66
N PRO A 178 16.01 -19.91 17.32
CA PRO A 178 14.91 -20.40 18.16
C PRO A 178 15.42 -20.66 19.58
N ALA A 179 14.74 -20.15 20.61
CA ALA A 179 15.18 -20.38 21.97
C ALA A 179 14.95 -21.85 22.34
N VAL A 180 15.91 -22.50 22.98
CA VAL A 180 15.78 -23.91 23.37
C VAL A 180 14.65 -24.02 24.40
N GLY A 181 13.48 -24.50 23.97
CA GLY A 181 12.27 -24.63 24.78
C GLY A 181 11.21 -23.53 24.59
N SER A 182 11.37 -22.61 23.63
CA SER A 182 10.26 -21.72 23.25
C SER A 182 9.20 -22.49 22.47
N ARG A 183 7.96 -21.97 22.55
CA ARG A 183 6.75 -22.44 21.87
C ARG A 183 6.86 -22.24 20.35
N ASP A 184 7.94 -22.69 19.74
CA ASP A 184 8.33 -22.40 18.35
C ASP A 184 7.43 -23.08 17.30
N ASN A 185 6.49 -23.91 17.76
CA ASN A 185 5.45 -24.55 16.95
C ASN A 185 4.05 -23.97 17.22
N GLU A 186 3.92 -22.99 18.11
CA GLU A 186 2.63 -22.31 18.31
C GLU A 186 2.46 -21.26 17.22
N ASP A 187 1.40 -21.42 16.43
CA ASP A 187 0.96 -20.46 15.42
C ASP A 187 0.98 -19.04 16.01
N PRO A 188 1.73 -18.07 15.44
CA PRO A 188 1.75 -16.69 15.93
C PRO A 188 0.36 -16.08 16.06
N VAL A 189 -0.59 -16.51 15.22
CA VAL A 189 -1.99 -16.07 15.28
C VAL A 189 -2.69 -16.58 16.55
N SER A 190 -2.29 -17.74 17.08
CA SER A 190 -2.84 -18.30 18.32
C SER A 190 -2.48 -17.48 19.57
N GLN A 191 -1.48 -16.60 19.48
CA GLN A 191 -1.07 -15.71 20.58
C GLN A 191 -1.86 -14.39 20.57
N LEU A 192 -2.61 -14.11 19.51
CA LEU A 192 -3.40 -12.89 19.37
C LEU A 192 -4.79 -13.05 20.04
N PRO A 193 -5.41 -11.95 20.50
CA PRO A 193 -6.77 -11.98 20.99
C PRO A 193 -7.75 -12.58 19.96
N PRO A 194 -8.62 -13.55 20.32
CA PRO A 194 -9.49 -14.24 19.34
C PRO A 194 -10.41 -13.31 18.54
N ASP A 195 -10.86 -12.23 19.17
CA ASP A 195 -11.68 -11.19 18.56
C ASP A 195 -10.89 -10.38 17.51
N MET A 196 -9.63 -10.04 17.80
CA MET A 196 -8.73 -9.41 16.84
C MET A 196 -8.46 -10.32 15.65
N VAL A 197 -8.22 -11.60 15.89
CA VAL A 197 -8.04 -12.60 14.83
C VAL A 197 -9.29 -12.66 13.93
N SER A 198 -10.48 -12.74 14.52
CA SER A 198 -11.74 -12.74 13.75
C SER A 198 -11.89 -11.48 12.89
N ARG A 199 -11.56 -10.30 13.44
CA ARG A 199 -11.63 -9.04 12.69
C ARG A 199 -10.58 -9.00 11.56
N ALA A 200 -9.37 -9.45 11.83
CA ALA A 200 -8.29 -9.53 10.84
C ALA A 200 -8.69 -10.42 9.65
N TYR A 201 -9.24 -11.62 9.92
CA TYR A 201 -9.73 -12.50 8.86
C TYR A 201 -10.79 -11.82 7.99
N SER A 202 -11.79 -11.18 8.60
CA SER A 202 -12.83 -10.48 7.85
C SER A 202 -12.27 -9.33 7.03
N ILE A 203 -11.45 -8.45 7.62
CA ILE A 203 -10.85 -7.30 6.93
C ILE A 203 -10.01 -7.78 5.75
N PHE A 204 -9.06 -8.71 5.98
CA PHE A 204 -8.15 -9.17 4.94
C PHE A 204 -8.90 -9.91 3.82
N PHE A 205 -9.91 -10.71 4.16
CA PHE A 205 -10.74 -11.36 3.15
C PHE A 205 -11.46 -10.34 2.27
N ILE A 206 -12.10 -9.33 2.89
CA ILE A 206 -12.86 -8.29 2.17
C ILE A 206 -11.93 -7.42 1.30
N MET A 207 -10.77 -7.01 1.84
CA MET A 207 -9.79 -6.20 1.10
C MET A 207 -9.14 -6.99 -0.04
N LEU A 208 -8.80 -8.27 0.17
CA LEU A 208 -8.28 -9.11 -0.90
C LEU A 208 -9.32 -9.32 -1.99
N LYS A 209 -10.59 -9.57 -1.60
CA LYS A 209 -11.68 -9.66 -2.56
C LYS A 209 -11.87 -8.37 -3.34
N TYR A 210 -11.82 -7.21 -2.68
CA TYR A 210 -11.86 -5.90 -3.34
C TYR A 210 -10.74 -5.75 -4.37
N ALA A 211 -9.50 -6.08 -3.99
CA ALA A 211 -8.35 -6.03 -4.90
C ALA A 211 -8.54 -6.95 -6.12
N VAL A 212 -8.98 -8.19 -5.90
CA VAL A 212 -9.28 -9.12 -7.00
C VAL A 212 -10.39 -8.58 -7.88
N ASP A 213 -11.53 -8.20 -7.29
CA ASP A 213 -12.69 -7.70 -8.04
C ASP A 213 -12.31 -6.49 -8.88
N MET A 214 -11.49 -5.55 -8.37
CA MET A 214 -11.05 -4.36 -9.12
C MET A 214 -9.98 -4.65 -10.18
N LEU A 215 -9.02 -5.54 -9.89
CA LEU A 215 -7.93 -5.87 -10.82
C LEU A 215 -8.37 -6.80 -11.95
N THR A 216 -9.44 -7.57 -11.75
CA THR A 216 -9.95 -8.54 -12.72
C THR A 216 -11.36 -8.21 -13.20
N TRP A 217 -11.82 -6.96 -13.01
CA TRP A 217 -13.14 -6.56 -13.46
C TRP A 217 -13.19 -6.43 -14.99
N GLU A 218 -14.14 -7.11 -15.63
CA GLU A 218 -14.27 -7.12 -17.09
C GLU A 218 -15.38 -6.19 -17.61
N GLN A 219 -16.25 -5.67 -16.74
CA GLN A 219 -17.38 -4.84 -17.17
C GLN A 219 -16.96 -3.37 -17.24
N GLU A 220 -17.03 -2.77 -18.43
CA GLU A 220 -16.58 -1.39 -18.65
C GLU A 220 -17.56 -0.33 -18.11
N GLU A 221 -18.87 -0.63 -18.10
CA GLU A 221 -19.93 0.33 -17.76
C GLU A 221 -20.47 0.18 -16.32
N GLN A 222 -19.99 -0.82 -15.58
CA GLN A 222 -20.52 -1.18 -14.26
C GLN A 222 -19.37 -1.44 -13.30
N LEU A 223 -19.59 -1.17 -12.02
CA LEU A 223 -18.66 -1.53 -10.95
C LEU A 223 -19.13 -2.80 -10.23
N PRO A 224 -18.24 -3.50 -9.49
CA PRO A 224 -18.64 -4.57 -8.61
C PRO A 224 -19.74 -4.13 -7.64
N ALA A 225 -20.65 -5.05 -7.30
CA ALA A 225 -21.76 -4.76 -6.39
C ALA A 225 -21.26 -4.24 -5.04
N GLY A 226 -21.83 -3.13 -4.58
CA GLY A 226 -21.42 -2.42 -3.36
C GLY A 226 -20.40 -1.31 -3.59
N LEU A 227 -19.77 -1.24 -4.78
CA LEU A 227 -18.85 -0.17 -5.17
C LEU A 227 -19.51 0.90 -6.03
N GLU A 228 -20.83 0.83 -6.23
CA GLU A 228 -21.54 1.86 -6.98
C GLU A 228 -21.42 3.22 -6.27
N PRO A 229 -21.09 4.30 -7.02
CA PRO A 229 -21.00 5.62 -6.42
C PRO A 229 -22.39 6.07 -5.94
N PRO A 230 -22.46 6.78 -4.80
CA PRO A 230 -23.73 7.27 -4.25
C PRO A 230 -24.38 8.33 -5.15
N ASP A 231 -23.59 9.02 -5.98
CA ASP A 231 -24.05 9.99 -6.97
C ASP A 231 -23.39 9.68 -8.32
N ARG A 232 -24.19 9.41 -9.35
CA ARG A 232 -23.73 9.25 -10.73
C ARG A 232 -23.82 10.59 -11.43
N ARG A 233 -22.75 11.38 -11.35
CA ARG A 233 -22.64 12.59 -12.17
C ARG A 233 -22.24 12.19 -13.59
N ASP A 234 -22.80 12.88 -14.59
CA ASP A 234 -22.42 12.73 -16.01
C ASP A 234 -21.03 13.33 -16.27
N THR A 235 -20.01 12.80 -15.60
CA THR A 235 -18.61 13.21 -15.75
C THR A 235 -17.88 12.06 -16.43
N TYR A 236 -17.46 12.28 -17.67
CA TYR A 236 -16.74 11.31 -18.47
C TYR A 236 -15.23 11.62 -18.38
N TYR A 237 -14.44 10.58 -18.14
CA TYR A 237 -12.98 10.66 -18.16
C TYR A 237 -12.44 9.78 -19.28
N CYS A 238 -11.42 10.27 -19.98
CA CYS A 238 -10.68 9.48 -20.97
C CYS A 238 -9.38 9.04 -20.31
N MET A 239 -9.22 7.73 -20.12
CA MET A 239 -7.98 7.15 -19.59
C MET A 239 -7.16 6.55 -20.73
N LEU A 240 -5.89 6.94 -20.82
CA LEU A 240 -4.92 6.38 -21.75
C LEU A 240 -4.02 5.40 -21.01
N PHE A 241 -4.16 4.12 -21.31
CA PHE A 241 -3.27 3.10 -20.76
C PHE A 241 -2.04 2.95 -21.63
N ASN A 242 -0.87 2.80 -20.99
CA ASN A 242 0.35 2.44 -21.69
C ASN A 242 0.27 0.96 -22.09
N ASP A 243 0.70 0.64 -23.32
CA ASP A 243 0.82 -0.73 -23.81
C ASP A 243 2.23 -0.98 -24.35
N GLU A 244 2.52 -2.23 -24.73
CA GLU A 244 3.84 -2.59 -25.29
C GLU A 244 3.93 -2.35 -26.82
N VAL A 245 2.88 -1.80 -27.43
CA VAL A 245 2.72 -1.75 -28.90
C VAL A 245 2.88 -0.33 -29.43
N HIS A 246 2.35 0.66 -28.73
CA HIS A 246 2.25 2.04 -29.19
C HIS A 246 3.27 2.95 -28.51
N THR A 247 3.89 3.84 -29.29
CA THR A 247 4.83 4.83 -28.77
C THR A 247 4.09 6.11 -28.34
N TYR A 248 4.70 6.88 -27.43
CA TYR A 248 4.19 8.21 -27.05
C TYR A 248 3.93 9.12 -28.26
N GLU A 249 4.79 9.08 -29.29
CA GLU A 249 4.59 9.88 -30.51
C GLU A 249 3.32 9.47 -31.27
N GLN A 250 3.02 8.17 -31.36
CA GLN A 250 1.81 7.66 -32.00
C GLN A 250 0.56 8.09 -31.23
N VAL A 251 0.61 8.07 -29.89
CA VAL A 251 -0.48 8.56 -29.04
C VAL A 251 -0.71 10.06 -29.23
N ILE A 252 0.35 10.88 -29.17
CA ILE A 252 0.28 12.34 -29.36
C ILE A 252 -0.32 12.67 -30.73
N TYR A 253 0.15 12.01 -31.79
CA TYR A 253 -0.37 12.24 -33.15
C TYR A 253 -1.86 11.86 -33.28
N THR A 254 -2.26 10.75 -32.66
CA THR A 254 -3.65 10.28 -32.68
C THR A 254 -4.55 11.25 -31.91
N LEU A 255 -4.13 11.70 -30.72
CA LEU A 255 -4.83 12.71 -29.93
C LEU A 255 -5.00 14.02 -30.72
N GLN A 256 -3.94 14.47 -31.39
CA GLN A 256 -3.96 15.68 -32.21
C GLN A 256 -5.05 15.61 -33.28
N LYS A 257 -5.19 14.46 -33.95
CA LYS A 257 -6.22 14.24 -34.97
C LYS A 257 -7.63 14.09 -34.39
N ALA A 258 -7.78 13.35 -33.30
CA ALA A 258 -9.08 13.05 -32.70
C ALA A 258 -9.72 14.29 -32.06
N VAL A 259 -8.91 15.10 -31.36
CA VAL A 259 -9.36 16.30 -30.62
C VAL A 259 -9.22 17.57 -31.46
N ASN A 260 -8.51 17.50 -32.59
CA ASN A 260 -8.22 18.65 -33.45
C ASN A 260 -7.50 19.79 -32.70
N CYS A 261 -6.47 19.44 -31.93
CA CYS A 261 -5.66 20.38 -31.16
C CYS A 261 -4.25 20.58 -31.77
N SER A 262 -3.45 21.48 -31.20
CA SER A 262 -2.04 21.62 -31.56
C SER A 262 -1.20 20.48 -30.98
N GLN A 263 -0.03 20.24 -31.56
CA GLN A 263 0.91 19.22 -31.05
C GLN A 263 1.30 19.48 -29.59
N LYS A 264 1.43 20.76 -29.19
CA LYS A 264 1.76 21.13 -27.82
C LYS A 264 0.64 20.78 -26.83
N GLU A 265 -0.61 20.98 -27.23
CA GLU A 265 -1.79 20.59 -26.43
C GLU A 265 -1.92 19.07 -26.36
N ALA A 266 -1.72 18.36 -27.48
CA ALA A 266 -1.74 16.90 -27.52
C ALA A 266 -0.66 16.26 -26.62
N VAL A 267 0.55 16.82 -26.60
CA VAL A 267 1.61 16.44 -25.65
C VAL A 267 1.12 16.64 -24.22
N SER A 268 0.58 17.82 -23.91
CA SER A 268 0.03 18.10 -22.58
C SER A 268 -1.01 17.06 -22.18
N PHE A 269 -1.98 16.73 -23.05
CA PHE A 269 -3.00 15.74 -22.74
C PHE A 269 -2.44 14.33 -22.51
N ALA A 270 -1.41 13.92 -23.25
CA ALA A 270 -0.77 12.60 -23.11
C ALA A 270 0.14 12.49 -21.87
N THR A 271 0.57 13.63 -21.31
CA THR A 271 1.50 13.68 -20.16
C THR A 271 0.87 14.18 -18.87
N THR A 272 -0.39 14.64 -18.92
CA THR A 272 -1.14 15.05 -17.72
C THR A 272 -1.74 13.78 -17.12
N ALA A 273 -1.10 13.26 -16.07
CA ALA A 273 -1.55 12.10 -15.30
C ALA A 273 -2.54 12.55 -14.22
#